data_AF-A0A822B2D6-F1
#
_entry.id   AF-A0A822B2D6-F1
#
_cell.length_a   1.000
_cell.length_b   1.000
_cell.length_c   1.000
_cell.angle_alpha   90.00
_cell.angle_beta   90.00
_cell.angle_gamma   90.00
#
_symmetry.space_group_name_H-M   'P 1'
#
loop_
_entity.id
_entity.type
_entity.pdbx_description
1 polymer ?
#
loop_
_entity_poly.entity_id
_entity_poly.type
_entity_poly.pdbx_seq_one_letter_code
_entity_poly.pdbx_strand_id
1 'polypeptide(L)'
;EMRNMAAELGVYHWFEQGHRANQHTPILNQFDRYGQRIDEVQFHPSYHDLMGIGMRYGTHSIAWESSSTTTKHELNPHGHLQHAAAIYLLGQIESGVCCPLSMTYAGIPVLDRYLHRTSSNLTKSFPLDKL
;
A
#
# COMPACT_ATOMS: atom_id res chain seq x y z
N GLU A 1 -9.21 -0.52 -16.00
CA GLU A 1 -8.78 -0.02 -14.68
C GLU A 1 -7.83 1.17 -14.78
N MET A 2 -6.65 1.04 -15.40
CA MET A 2 -5.66 2.15 -15.47
C MET A 2 -6.20 3.44 -16.08
N ARG A 3 -7.06 3.36 -17.11
CA ARG A 3 -7.74 4.54 -17.68
C ARG A 3 -8.61 5.28 -16.65
N ASN A 4 -9.28 4.56 -15.77
CA ASN A 4 -10.14 5.15 -14.74
C ASN A 4 -9.28 5.82 -13.67
N MET A 5 -8.19 5.18 -13.24
CA MET A 5 -7.21 5.76 -12.32
C MET A 5 -6.61 7.05 -12.89
N ALA A 6 -6.21 7.04 -14.16
CA ALA A 6 -5.69 8.24 -14.82
C ALA A 6 -6.74 9.36 -14.92
N ALA A 7 -7.99 9.02 -15.25
CA ALA A 7 -9.07 10.00 -15.32
C ALA A 7 -9.41 10.60 -13.95
N GLU A 8 -9.38 9.79 -12.88
CA GLU A 8 -9.58 10.25 -11.51
C GLU A 8 -8.41 11.12 -11.06
N LEU A 9 -7.16 10.66 -11.17
CA LEU A 9 -5.97 11.41 -10.73
C LEU A 9 -5.74 12.70 -11.54
N GLY A 10 -6.17 12.75 -12.80
CA GLY A 10 -5.95 13.87 -13.69
C GLY A 10 -6.78 15.12 -13.38
N VAL A 11 -7.61 15.13 -12.32
CA VAL A 11 -8.37 16.32 -11.92
C VAL A 11 -7.61 17.20 -10.94
N TYR A 12 -7.82 18.52 -11.03
CA TYR A 12 -7.14 19.52 -10.20
C TYR A 12 -7.21 19.23 -8.69
N HIS A 13 -8.33 18.66 -8.22
CA HIS A 13 -8.52 18.29 -6.82
C HIS A 13 -7.34 17.47 -6.26
N TRP A 14 -6.83 16.50 -7.01
CA TRP A 14 -5.77 15.62 -6.50
C TRP A 14 -4.39 16.26 -6.49
N PHE A 15 -4.11 17.18 -7.42
CA PHE A 15 -2.91 18.02 -7.35
C PHE A 15 -2.91 18.89 -6.09
N GLU A 16 -4.06 19.47 -5.74
CA GLU A 16 -4.23 20.24 -4.51
C GLU A 16 -4.04 19.37 -3.25
N GLN A 17 -4.56 18.14 -3.24
CA GLN A 17 -4.28 17.20 -2.14
C GLN A 17 -2.79 16.84 -2.06
N GLY A 18 -2.12 16.62 -3.19
CA GLY A 18 -0.68 16.37 -3.25
C GLY A 18 0.12 17.52 -2.65
N HIS A 19 -0.26 18.76 -2.98
CA HIS A 19 0.34 19.96 -2.42
C HIS A 19 0.14 20.04 -0.90
N ARG A 20 -1.10 19.85 -0.42
CA ARG A 20 -1.43 19.87 1.01
C ARG A 20 -0.69 18.81 1.80
N ALA A 21 -0.57 17.59 1.27
CA ALA A 21 0.16 16.50 1.89
C ALA A 21 1.66 16.81 2.04
N ASN A 22 2.25 17.50 1.06
CA ASN A 22 3.67 17.88 1.10
C ASN A 22 3.94 19.13 1.95
N GLN A 23 3.03 20.10 1.97
CA GLN A 23 3.15 21.29 2.81
C GLN A 23 3.03 20.98 4.30
N HIS A 24 2.16 20.04 4.67
CA HIS A 24 1.92 19.66 6.06
C HIS A 24 2.65 18.36 6.38
N THR A 25 3.94 18.49 6.71
CA THR A 25 4.81 17.35 6.99
C THR A 25 4.31 16.53 8.18
N PRO A 26 4.56 15.20 8.21
CA PRO A 26 4.12 14.34 9.32
C PRO A 26 4.73 14.75 10.67
N ILE A 27 3.96 14.60 11.75
CA ILE A 27 4.36 14.95 13.11
C ILE A 27 4.56 13.68 13.92
N LEU A 28 5.74 13.51 14.51
CA LEU A 28 6.03 12.41 15.43
C LEU A 28 5.60 12.79 16.86
N ASN A 29 4.60 12.09 17.37
CA ASN A 29 4.15 12.15 18.75
C ASN A 29 4.76 10.98 19.52
N GLN A 30 5.87 11.22 20.23
CA GLN A 30 6.55 10.15 20.97
C GLN A 30 5.86 9.81 22.28
N PHE A 31 5.21 10.79 22.91
CA PHE A 31 4.56 10.65 24.21
C PHE A 31 3.15 11.23 24.20
N ASP A 32 2.28 10.66 25.01
CA ASP A 32 0.96 11.21 25.28
C ASP A 32 1.02 12.35 26.33
N ARG A 33 -0.14 12.92 26.66
CA ARG A 33 -0.29 13.99 27.65
C ARG A 33 0.09 13.60 29.09
N TYR A 34 0.26 12.31 29.37
CA TYR A 34 0.63 11.77 30.69
C TYR A 34 2.11 11.33 30.74
N GLY A 35 2.85 11.50 29.64
CA GLY A 35 4.26 11.09 29.53
C GLY A 35 4.45 9.60 29.20
N GLN A 36 3.40 8.88 28.82
CA GLN A 36 3.51 7.50 28.33
C GLN A 36 3.95 7.49 26.87
N ARG A 37 4.85 6.59 26.51
CA ARG A 37 5.36 6.48 25.14
C ARG A 37 4.29 5.89 24.20
N ILE A 38 4.04 6.53 23.06
CA ILE A 38 3.08 6.09 22.03
C ILE A 38 3.71 5.89 20.65
N ASP A 39 4.82 6.59 20.34
CA ASP A 39 5.57 6.48 19.07
C ASP A 39 4.68 6.58 17.80
N GLU A 40 3.69 7.48 17.80
CA GLU A 40 2.75 7.66 16.69
C GLU A 40 3.20 8.75 15.73
N VAL A 41 2.91 8.57 14.44
CA VAL A 41 3.12 9.60 13.42
C VAL A 41 1.77 10.05 12.89
N GLN A 42 1.47 11.34 13.07
CA GLN A 42 0.25 11.96 12.57
C GLN A 42 0.51 12.57 11.18
N PHE A 43 -0.37 12.26 10.23
CA PHE A 43 -0.34 12.81 8.87
C PHE A 43 -1.50 13.76 8.63
N HIS A 44 -1.34 14.65 7.65
CA HIS A 44 -2.44 15.48 7.17
C HIS A 44 -3.52 14.61 6.46
N PRO A 45 -4.83 14.91 6.57
CA PRO A 45 -5.89 14.12 5.92
C PRO A 45 -5.66 13.84 4.43
N SER A 46 -5.11 14.82 3.69
CA SER A 46 -4.74 14.67 2.27
C SER A 46 -3.83 13.48 1.98
N TYR A 47 -2.91 13.15 2.90
CA TYR A 47 -2.06 11.97 2.76
C TYR A 47 -2.90 10.69 2.78
N HIS A 48 -3.87 10.59 3.69
CA HIS A 48 -4.77 9.45 3.80
C HIS A 48 -5.70 9.33 2.59
N ASP A 49 -6.19 10.46 2.06
CA ASP A 49 -7.03 10.46 0.85
C ASP A 49 -6.25 9.92 -0.36
N LEU A 50 -5.02 10.41 -0.56
CA LEU A 50 -4.11 9.96 -1.63
C LEU A 50 -3.71 8.49 -1.48
N MET A 51 -3.37 8.06 -0.26
CA MET A 51 -3.12 6.65 0.07
C MET A 51 -4.35 5.79 -0.27
N GLY A 52 -5.53 6.30 0.07
CA GLY A 52 -6.81 5.66 -0.20
C GLY A 52 -7.03 5.42 -1.70
N ILE A 53 -6.64 6.35 -2.59
CA ILE A 53 -6.70 6.11 -4.04
C ILE A 53 -5.81 4.93 -4.42
N GLY A 54 -4.54 4.94 -4.00
CA GLY A 54 -3.59 3.89 -4.31
C GLY A 54 -4.05 2.52 -3.81
N MET A 55 -4.67 2.47 -2.62
CA MET A 55 -5.25 1.24 -2.10
C MET A 55 -6.50 0.78 -2.88
N ARG A 56 -7.40 1.70 -3.26
CA ARG A 56 -8.60 1.38 -4.05
C ARG A 56 -8.28 0.77 -5.42
N TYR A 57 -7.23 1.25 -6.08
CA TYR A 57 -6.76 0.70 -7.35
C TYR A 57 -5.82 -0.51 -7.19
N GLY A 58 -5.63 -1.00 -5.96
CA GLY A 58 -4.80 -2.16 -5.69
C GLY A 58 -3.31 -1.92 -5.94
N THR A 59 -2.81 -0.69 -5.94
CA THR A 59 -1.40 -0.40 -6.27
C THR A 59 -0.41 -1.22 -5.42
N HIS A 60 -0.77 -1.54 -4.18
CA HIS A 60 0.04 -2.36 -3.27
C HIS A 60 -0.09 -3.88 -3.47
N SER A 61 -1.09 -4.37 -4.21
CA SER A 61 -1.47 -5.79 -4.28
C SER A 61 -1.69 -6.34 -5.69
N ILE A 62 -1.96 -5.50 -6.69
CA ILE A 62 -2.48 -5.86 -8.03
C ILE A 62 -1.59 -6.87 -8.78
N ALA A 63 -0.30 -6.88 -8.49
CA ALA A 63 0.63 -7.85 -9.07
C ALA A 63 0.49 -9.28 -8.54
N TRP A 64 -0.12 -9.42 -7.37
CA TRP A 64 -0.26 -10.66 -6.62
C TRP A 64 -1.71 -11.16 -6.61
N GLU A 65 -2.61 -10.43 -7.26
CA GLU A 65 -4.00 -10.81 -7.41
C GLU A 65 -4.16 -11.93 -8.45
N SER A 66 -5.07 -12.87 -8.17
CA SER A 66 -5.34 -13.99 -9.07
C SER A 66 -6.15 -13.52 -10.28
N SER A 67 -5.85 -14.07 -11.45
CA SER A 67 -6.53 -13.76 -12.71
C SER A 67 -7.98 -14.26 -12.80
N SER A 68 -8.36 -15.28 -12.02
CA SER A 68 -9.63 -16.07 -12.06
C SER A 68 -9.91 -16.71 -13.45
N THR A 69 -10.14 -18.03 -13.59
CA THR A 69 -11.38 -18.73 -13.15
C THR A 69 -11.19 -20.25 -12.89
N THR A 70 -9.98 -20.84 -12.96
CA THR A 70 -9.87 -22.33 -12.90
C THR A 70 -8.87 -22.87 -11.88
N THR A 71 -7.83 -22.12 -11.51
CA THR A 71 -6.76 -22.62 -10.62
C THR A 71 -6.35 -21.53 -9.64
N LYS A 72 -6.46 -21.81 -8.34
CA LYS A 72 -6.19 -20.90 -7.20
C LYS A 72 -4.76 -20.32 -7.11
N HIS A 73 -3.91 -20.60 -8.09
CA HIS A 73 -2.47 -20.29 -8.09
C HIS A 73 -1.99 -19.50 -9.30
N GLU A 74 -2.88 -19.14 -10.24
CA GLU A 74 -2.47 -18.36 -11.40
C GLU A 74 -2.57 -16.86 -11.07
N LEU A 75 -1.39 -16.22 -11.02
CA LEU A 75 -1.26 -14.77 -10.90
C LEU A 75 -1.63 -14.09 -12.23
N ASN A 76 -2.12 -12.86 -12.13
CA ASN A 76 -2.32 -12.03 -13.32
C ASN A 76 -0.99 -11.80 -14.07
N PRO A 77 -0.85 -12.25 -15.33
CA PRO A 77 0.40 -12.12 -16.08
C PRO A 77 0.81 -10.66 -16.36
N HIS A 78 -0.12 -9.71 -16.24
CA HIS A 78 0.13 -8.28 -16.41
C HIS A 78 0.18 -7.52 -15.08
N GLY A 79 0.09 -8.22 -13.94
CA GLY A 79 -0.04 -7.58 -12.64
C GLY A 79 1.13 -6.66 -12.28
N HIS A 80 2.37 -7.05 -12.61
CA HIS A 80 3.55 -6.19 -12.43
C HIS A 80 3.52 -4.93 -13.32
N LEU A 81 3.07 -5.07 -14.56
CA LEU A 81 2.91 -3.94 -15.47
C LEU A 81 1.83 -2.98 -14.96
N GLN A 82 0.73 -3.51 -14.44
CA GLN A 82 -0.34 -2.71 -13.83
C GLN A 82 0.14 -2.00 -12.57
N HIS A 83 0.91 -2.66 -11.71
CA HIS A 83 1.56 -2.01 -10.55
C HIS A 83 2.46 -0.84 -10.99
N ALA A 84 3.32 -1.07 -11.98
CA ALA A 84 4.22 -0.03 -12.50
C ALA A 84 3.45 1.16 -13.11
N ALA A 85 2.38 0.88 -13.87
CA ALA A 85 1.52 1.93 -14.43
C ALA A 85 0.79 2.72 -13.33
N ALA A 86 0.29 2.05 -12.29
CA ALA A 86 -0.39 2.70 -11.17
C ALA A 86 0.56 3.61 -10.39
N ILE A 87 1.78 3.15 -10.09
CA ILE A 87 2.82 3.97 -9.44
C ILE A 87 3.22 5.15 -10.33
N TYR A 88 3.39 4.94 -11.64
CA TYR A 88 3.71 6.01 -12.58
C TYR A 88 2.64 7.11 -12.56
N LEU A 89 1.36 6.74 -12.64
CA LEU A 89 0.25 7.69 -12.63
C LEU A 89 0.14 8.43 -11.28
N LEU A 90 0.21 7.71 -10.17
CA LEU A 90 0.11 8.30 -8.83
C LEU A 90 1.30 9.23 -8.54
N GLY A 91 2.50 8.85 -8.96
CA GLY A 91 3.71 9.64 -8.80
C GLY A 91 3.72 10.98 -9.55
N GLN A 92 2.86 11.17 -10.56
CA GLN A 92 2.67 12.49 -11.19
C GLN A 92 1.93 13.47 -10.27
N ILE A 93 1.14 12.95 -9.33
CA ILE A 93 0.32 13.74 -8.39
C ILE A 93 1.05 13.92 -7.07
N GLU A 94 1.54 12.82 -6.49
CA GLU A 94 2.19 12.80 -5.20
C GLU A 94 3.07 11.55 -5.09
N SER A 95 4.37 11.72 -4.81
CA SER A 95 5.33 10.60 -4.77
C SER A 95 5.52 9.98 -3.39
N GLY A 96 5.20 10.69 -2.31
CA GLY A 96 5.37 10.25 -0.93
C GLY A 96 4.55 9.00 -0.61
N VAL A 97 3.28 8.94 -1.02
CA VAL A 97 2.40 7.77 -0.82
C VAL A 97 2.84 6.55 -1.64
N CYS A 98 3.60 6.74 -2.72
CA CYS A 98 4.14 5.63 -3.52
C CYS A 98 5.13 4.78 -2.73
N CYS A 99 5.82 5.35 -1.74
CA CYS A 99 6.80 4.64 -0.92
C CYS A 99 6.18 3.45 -0.16
N PRO A 100 5.20 3.64 0.75
CA PRO A 100 4.56 2.52 1.44
C PRO A 100 3.80 1.58 0.49
N LEU A 101 3.14 2.07 -0.56
CA LEU A 101 2.47 1.21 -1.54
C LEU A 101 3.46 0.25 -2.23
N SER A 102 4.62 0.77 -2.66
CA SER A 102 5.67 -0.02 -3.30
C SER A 102 6.35 -0.97 -2.30
N MET A 103 6.58 -0.53 -1.06
CA MET A 103 7.15 -1.38 -0.01
C MET A 103 6.23 -2.54 0.33
N THR A 104 4.92 -2.31 0.45
CA THR A 104 3.93 -3.37 0.69
C THR A 104 3.89 -4.36 -0.48
N TYR A 105 3.87 -3.86 -1.72
CA TYR A 105 3.97 -4.69 -2.92
C TYR A 105 5.24 -5.56 -2.91
N ALA A 106 6.40 -4.98 -2.61
CA ALA A 106 7.69 -5.67 -2.60
C ALA A 106 7.88 -6.61 -1.40
N GLY A 107 7.16 -6.39 -0.30
CA GLY A 107 7.21 -7.23 0.90
C GLY A 107 6.57 -8.61 0.69
N ILE A 108 5.60 -8.73 -0.22
CA ILE A 108 4.81 -9.95 -0.40
C ILE A 108 5.67 -11.18 -0.75
N PRO A 109 6.58 -11.16 -1.75
CA PRO A 109 7.43 -12.32 -2.06
C PRO A 109 8.31 -12.77 -0.90
N VAL A 110 8.76 -11.83 -0.07
CA VAL A 110 9.56 -12.13 1.12
C VAL A 110 8.69 -12.86 2.15
N LEU A 111 7.52 -12.29 2.48
CA LEU A 111 6.58 -12.89 3.41
C LEU A 111 6.11 -14.27 2.95
N ASP A 112 5.76 -14.42 1.67
CA ASP A 112 5.35 -15.68 1.06
C ASP A 112 6.42 -16.77 1.24
N ARG A 113 7.68 -16.44 0.93
CA ARG A 113 8.82 -17.34 1.13
C ARG A 113 8.98 -17.76 2.59
N TYR A 114 8.83 -16.82 3.54
CA TYR A 114 8.96 -17.15 4.96
C TYR A 114 7.77 -17.99 5.45
N LEU A 115 6.53 -17.66 5.07
CA LEU A 115 5.34 -18.39 5.48
C LEU A 115 5.31 -19.82 4.89
N HIS A 116 5.75 -20.01 3.64
CA HIS A 116 5.94 -21.34 3.06
C HIS A 116 7.08 -22.14 3.70
N ARG A 117 8.14 -21.48 4.19
CA ARG A 117 9.18 -22.14 5.00
C ARG A 117 8.70 -22.52 6.39
N THR A 118 7.78 -21.73 6.94
CA THR A 118 7.27 -21.97 8.28
C THR A 118 6.15 -23.01 8.23
N SER A 119 5.38 -23.18 7.15
CA SER A 119 4.37 -24.26 7.06
C SER A 119 4.95 -25.69 7.10
N SER A 120 6.23 -25.90 6.73
CA SER A 120 6.92 -27.17 6.98
C SER A 120 7.41 -27.34 8.43
N ASN A 121 7.37 -26.27 9.25
CA ASN A 121 7.82 -26.22 10.64
C ASN A 121 6.74 -25.72 11.66
N LEU A 122 5.55 -25.28 11.20
CA LEU A 122 4.50 -24.60 11.98
C LEU A 122 3.57 -25.55 12.72
N THR A 123 3.72 -26.86 12.55
CA THR A 123 3.09 -27.80 13.48
C THR A 123 3.65 -27.69 14.90
N LYS A 124 4.63 -26.81 15.18
CA LYS A 124 5.27 -26.74 16.50
C LYS A 124 5.32 -25.40 17.24
N SER A 125 4.99 -24.22 16.69
CA SER A 125 5.36 -23.00 17.44
C SER A 125 4.63 -21.66 17.25
N PHE A 126 3.54 -21.52 16.48
CA PHE A 126 2.80 -20.23 16.44
C PHE A 126 1.28 -20.42 16.48
N PRO A 127 0.60 -20.13 17.61
CA PRO A 127 -0.85 -20.14 17.70
C PRO A 127 -1.43 -18.88 17.04
N LEU A 128 -2.08 -19.05 15.89
CA LEU A 128 -2.83 -18.00 15.18
C LEU A 128 -4.18 -17.68 15.86
N ASP A 129 -4.55 -18.41 16.91
CA ASP A 129 -5.76 -18.27 17.74
C ASP A 129 -5.68 -17.13 18.78
N LYS A 130 -4.62 -16.33 18.77
CA LYS A 130 -4.42 -15.18 19.67
C LYS A 130 -4.36 -13.82 18.97
N LEU A 131 -4.84 -13.74 17.73
CA LEU A 131 -5.23 -12.49 17.06
C LEU A 131 -6.75 -12.42 17.01
#